data_AF-A0A932AYJ8-F1
#
_entry.id   AF-A0A932AYJ8-F1
#
_cell.length_a   1.000
_cell.length_b   1.000
_cell.length_c   1.000
_cell.angle_alpha   90.00
_cell.angle_beta   90.00
_cell.angle_gamma   90.00
#
_symmetry.space_group_name_H-M   'P 1'
#
loop_
_entity.id
_entity.type
_entity.pdbx_description
1 polymer ?
#
loop_
_entity_poly.entity_id
_entity_poly.type
_entity_poly.pdbx_seq_one_letter_code
_entity_poly.pdbx_strand_id
1 'polypeptide(L)'
;MGQGGTGQGGMGQGGMGMGRGGMMGMDDKAMGGSGQGGMGMGMGGGGMMGMDKMMGAMGMAPGAGTTMAMPSALPGFPGASHLYHVGSTGFFLDYADKLGLSVEQRSSLNAIKQRALSAQAATQRKIAEAEEALWTLTAAEQPDAAAIESKVREIEKLRSDQRLTFIRAVGDAGKLLTADQQKMVHGLMPMPSNAPMSKPMK
;
A
#
# COMPACT_ATOMS: atom_id res chain seq x y z
N MET A 1 -64.30 37.43 -16.78
CA MET A 1 -63.44 37.02 -15.64
C MET A 1 -62.01 37.31 -16.08
N GLY A 2 -61.47 38.54 -15.92
CA GLY A 2 -60.83 39.11 -14.71
C GLY A 2 -59.35 38.68 -14.68
N GLN A 3 -58.37 39.41 -15.23
CA GLN A 3 -57.71 40.67 -14.79
C GLN A 3 -57.10 40.62 -13.37
N GLY A 4 -55.76 40.73 -13.29
CA GLY A 4 -55.07 41.62 -12.33
C GLY A 4 -54.34 41.03 -11.11
N GLY A 5 -53.09 41.48 -10.91
CA GLY A 5 -52.49 41.87 -9.62
C GLY A 5 -51.46 40.91 -9.02
N THR A 6 -50.15 41.20 -8.96
CA THR A 6 -49.35 42.08 -8.06
C THR A 6 -49.34 41.73 -6.56
N GLY A 7 -48.14 41.67 -5.97
CA GLY A 7 -47.87 41.87 -4.54
C GLY A 7 -46.90 40.82 -3.97
N GLN A 8 -45.59 41.07 -3.79
CA GLN A 8 -44.89 41.95 -2.82
C GLN A 8 -44.58 41.27 -1.47
N GLY A 9 -43.29 41.21 -1.13
CA GLY A 9 -42.80 41.58 0.22
C GLY A 9 -42.29 40.48 1.16
N GLY A 10 -41.12 40.74 1.78
CA GLY A 10 -40.59 40.11 3.01
C GLY A 10 -39.16 39.57 2.84
N MET A 11 -38.06 40.32 3.01
CA MET A 11 -37.44 40.94 4.21
C MET A 11 -37.00 39.99 5.36
N GLY A 12 -35.73 40.15 5.79
CA GLY A 12 -35.14 39.71 7.07
C GLY A 12 -33.96 38.73 6.88
N GLN A 13 -32.69 39.13 6.78
CA GLN A 13 -31.80 39.79 7.76
C GLN A 13 -31.77 39.10 9.13
N GLY A 14 -30.62 38.49 9.48
CA GLY A 14 -30.40 37.90 10.80
C GLY A 14 -29.12 37.07 10.93
N GLY A 15 -27.97 37.59 10.49
CA GLY A 15 -26.66 37.00 10.80
C GLY A 15 -26.20 37.42 12.19
N MET A 16 -26.48 36.60 13.21
CA MET A 16 -25.97 36.80 14.57
C MET A 16 -24.58 36.17 14.70
N GLY A 17 -23.60 37.00 15.03
CA GLY A 17 -22.31 36.58 15.54
C GLY A 17 -22.39 36.23 17.03
N MET A 18 -21.69 35.16 17.40
CA MET A 18 -21.16 34.88 18.74
C MET A 18 -19.79 34.22 18.48
N GLY A 19 -18.64 34.72 18.96
CA GLY A 19 -18.39 35.13 20.34
C GLY A 19 -17.76 33.97 21.10
N ARG A 20 -16.51 33.58 20.76
CA ARG A 20 -15.64 32.71 21.57
C ARG A 20 -14.34 33.50 21.76
N GLY A 21 -13.99 34.04 22.93
CA GLY A 21 -14.26 33.57 24.29
C GLY A 21 -13.09 32.71 24.77
N GLY A 22 -12.04 33.39 25.25
CA GLY A 22 -11.00 32.96 26.20
C GLY A 22 -10.44 31.54 26.12
N MET A 23 -9.24 31.39 25.56
CA MET A 23 -8.31 30.32 25.95
C MET A 23 -7.53 30.80 27.18
N MET A 24 -7.90 30.28 28.35
CA MET A 24 -7.10 30.34 29.58
C MET A 24 -6.42 28.98 29.81
N GLY A 25 -5.22 29.06 30.38
CA GLY A 25 -4.21 28.02 30.46
C GLY A 25 -4.60 26.75 31.19
N MET A 26 -3.88 25.69 30.83
CA MET A 26 -3.64 24.56 31.70
C MET A 26 -2.12 24.42 31.84
N ASP A 27 -1.69 24.65 33.06
CA ASP A 27 -0.32 24.60 33.53
C ASP A 27 0.30 23.22 33.37
N ASP A 28 1.49 23.20 32.75
CA ASP A 28 2.46 22.11 32.85
C ASP A 28 2.99 22.06 34.29
N LYS A 29 2.45 21.17 35.11
CA LYS A 29 3.05 20.75 36.38
C LYS A 29 3.10 19.23 36.48
N ALA A 30 4.32 18.73 36.31
CA ALA A 30 5.01 17.87 37.26
C ALA A 30 4.22 16.68 37.84
N MET A 31 4.45 15.50 37.25
CA MET A 31 4.46 14.23 37.98
C MET A 31 5.80 13.55 37.69
N GLY A 32 6.79 13.84 38.54
CA GLY A 32 7.94 12.97 38.73
C GLY A 32 7.58 11.84 39.69
N GLY A 33 8.19 10.67 39.52
CA GLY A 33 8.10 9.60 40.51
C GLY A 33 8.42 8.20 40.02
N SER A 34 9.73 7.87 40.00
CA SER A 34 10.35 6.65 40.58
C SER A 34 9.83 5.23 40.27
N GLY A 35 10.76 4.35 39.86
CA GLY A 35 10.71 2.88 40.05
C GLY A 35 11.22 2.11 38.83
N GLN A 36 12.54 1.99 38.62
CA GLN A 36 13.37 0.86 39.08
C GLN A 36 12.71 -0.52 38.94
N GLY A 37 13.19 -1.32 37.98
CA GLY A 37 12.77 -2.71 37.79
C GLY A 37 13.47 -3.38 36.61
N GLY A 38 14.80 -3.52 36.68
CA GLY A 38 15.54 -4.39 35.77
C GLY A 38 15.30 -5.86 36.12
N MET A 39 14.91 -6.67 35.12
CA MET A 39 15.04 -8.12 35.16
C MET A 39 15.57 -8.60 33.80
N GLY A 40 16.89 -8.62 33.69
CA GLY A 40 17.58 -9.49 32.75
C GLY A 40 17.55 -10.92 33.28
N MET A 41 16.88 -11.82 32.57
CA MET A 41 16.98 -13.26 32.76
C MET A 41 17.91 -13.80 31.68
N GLY A 42 19.14 -14.10 32.09
CA GLY A 42 20.10 -14.87 31.30
C GLY A 42 19.97 -16.37 31.56
N MET A 43 20.59 -17.12 30.65
CA MET A 43 21.06 -18.50 30.76
C MET A 43 20.02 -19.63 30.88
N GLY A 44 19.76 -20.23 29.72
CA GLY A 44 19.52 -21.68 29.58
C GLY A 44 20.53 -22.27 28.60
N GLY A 45 21.77 -22.45 29.05
CA GLY A 45 22.80 -23.18 28.31
C GLY A 45 22.63 -24.68 28.52
N GLY A 46 22.53 -25.45 27.43
CA GLY A 46 22.44 -26.90 27.49
C GLY A 46 22.47 -27.56 26.12
N GLY A 47 23.68 -27.89 25.65
CA GLY A 47 23.92 -29.10 24.85
C GLY A 47 23.72 -29.03 23.33
N MET A 48 24.78 -28.67 22.60
CA MET A 48 25.21 -29.41 21.40
C MET A 48 26.60 -28.89 20.95
N MET A 49 27.63 -29.24 21.71
CA MET A 49 28.99 -29.23 21.18
C MET A 49 29.20 -30.50 20.38
N GLY A 50 29.67 -30.39 19.13
CA GLY A 50 30.37 -31.53 18.50
C GLY A 50 30.10 -31.85 17.03
N MET A 51 29.56 -30.95 16.21
CA MET A 51 29.45 -31.20 14.76
C MET A 51 30.39 -30.35 13.88
N ASP A 52 31.34 -29.62 14.50
CA ASP A 52 32.25 -28.71 13.78
C ASP A 52 33.61 -29.32 13.39
N LYS A 53 33.81 -30.63 13.53
CA LYS A 53 35.12 -31.27 13.25
C LYS A 53 35.10 -32.43 12.25
N MET A 54 33.98 -32.71 11.58
CA MET A 54 33.88 -33.81 10.60
C MET A 54 33.42 -33.39 9.19
N MET A 55 33.62 -32.13 8.81
CA MET A 55 33.37 -31.62 7.44
C MET A 55 34.61 -30.93 6.82
N GLY A 56 35.81 -31.12 7.39
CA GLY A 56 37.03 -30.42 6.95
C GLY A 56 37.83 -31.08 5.83
N ALA A 57 37.37 -32.19 5.22
CA ALA A 57 38.23 -32.99 4.34
C ALA A 57 37.51 -33.74 3.21
N MET A 58 36.45 -33.16 2.63
CA MET A 58 35.85 -33.73 1.41
C MET A 58 35.58 -32.64 0.37
N GLY A 59 36.44 -32.59 -0.66
CA GLY A 59 36.07 -32.08 -1.97
C GLY A 59 36.36 -30.61 -2.25
N MET A 60 37.64 -30.23 -2.33
CA MET A 60 38.05 -29.16 -3.26
C MET A 60 37.87 -29.69 -4.69
N ALA A 61 36.66 -29.57 -5.22
CA ALA A 61 36.42 -29.58 -6.65
C ALA A 61 36.62 -28.15 -7.19
N PRO A 62 37.52 -27.92 -8.17
CA PRO A 62 37.66 -26.63 -8.81
C PRO A 62 36.48 -26.45 -9.77
N GLY A 63 35.43 -25.79 -9.28
CA GLY A 63 34.21 -25.62 -10.07
C GLY A 63 33.02 -25.12 -9.29
N ALA A 64 33.22 -24.42 -8.17
CA ALA A 64 32.19 -23.62 -7.53
C ALA A 64 31.85 -22.43 -8.44
N GLY A 65 31.19 -22.74 -9.55
CA GLY A 65 30.43 -21.79 -10.30
C GLY A 65 29.46 -21.17 -9.31
N THR A 66 29.67 -19.89 -9.05
CA THR A 66 28.64 -19.02 -8.52
C THR A 66 27.34 -19.43 -9.19
N THR A 67 26.42 -20.05 -8.44
CA THR A 67 25.02 -20.10 -8.87
C THR A 67 24.53 -18.66 -8.79
N MET A 68 25.00 -17.84 -9.73
CA MET A 68 24.29 -16.66 -10.17
C MET A 68 22.95 -17.24 -10.54
N ALA A 69 21.94 -17.02 -9.70
CA ALA A 69 20.57 -17.33 -10.05
C ALA A 69 20.32 -16.55 -11.33
N MET A 70 20.48 -17.23 -12.47
CA MET A 70 20.20 -16.65 -13.77
C MET A 70 18.73 -16.27 -13.69
N PRO A 71 18.36 -14.99 -13.86
CA PRO A 71 16.96 -14.60 -13.87
C PRO A 71 16.34 -15.33 -15.06
N SER A 72 15.67 -16.44 -14.76
CA SER A 72 14.99 -17.25 -15.75
C SER A 72 13.79 -16.44 -16.21
N ALA A 73 13.77 -16.05 -17.48
CA ALA A 73 12.67 -15.33 -18.11
C ALA A 73 11.41 -16.20 -18.35
N LEU A 74 11.35 -17.38 -17.73
CA LEU A 74 10.23 -18.30 -17.85
C LEU A 74 9.08 -17.85 -16.93
N PRO A 75 7.84 -17.74 -17.43
CA PRO A 75 6.68 -17.43 -16.61
C PRO A 75 6.58 -18.40 -15.41
N GLY A 76 6.51 -17.86 -14.19
CA GLY A 76 6.30 -18.64 -12.96
C GLY A 76 7.55 -19.07 -12.19
N PHE A 77 8.76 -18.69 -12.62
CA PHE A 77 9.98 -18.96 -11.84
C PHE A 77 10.25 -17.85 -10.81
N PRO A 78 10.62 -18.18 -9.55
CA PRO A 78 11.04 -17.19 -8.56
C PRO A 78 12.21 -16.35 -9.10
N GLY A 79 12.00 -15.04 -9.28
CA GLY A 79 12.99 -14.11 -9.84
C GLY A 79 12.58 -13.45 -11.17
N ALA A 80 11.55 -13.93 -11.85
CA ALA A 80 10.99 -13.25 -13.03
C ALA A 80 10.06 -12.10 -12.61
N SER A 81 10.30 -10.89 -13.13
CA SER A 81 9.42 -9.75 -12.91
C SER A 81 8.06 -9.98 -13.60
N HIS A 82 6.98 -9.91 -12.82
CA HIS A 82 5.62 -10.04 -13.33
C HIS A 82 4.95 -8.67 -13.41
N LEU A 83 4.21 -8.42 -14.49
CA LEU A 83 3.54 -7.14 -14.79
C LEU A 83 2.78 -6.56 -13.59
N TYR A 84 1.97 -7.39 -12.92
CA TYR A 84 1.19 -6.97 -11.75
C TYR A 84 2.06 -6.63 -10.52
N HIS A 85 3.19 -7.29 -10.34
CA HIS A 85 4.08 -7.05 -9.19
C HIS A 85 4.94 -5.80 -9.40
N VAL A 86 5.38 -5.53 -10.64
CA VAL A 86 6.10 -4.30 -10.97
C VAL A 86 5.15 -3.09 -10.93
N GLY A 87 3.92 -3.27 -11.40
CA GLY A 87 2.91 -2.20 -11.39
C GLY A 87 2.33 -1.88 -10.02
N SER A 88 2.41 -2.77 -9.03
CA SER A 88 1.73 -2.58 -7.73
C SER A 88 2.35 -1.51 -6.82
N THR A 89 3.63 -1.17 -6.99
CA THR A 89 4.29 -0.15 -6.13
C THR A 89 3.94 1.27 -6.56
N GLY A 90 3.91 1.52 -7.88
CA GLY A 90 3.82 2.87 -8.42
C GLY A 90 3.12 2.98 -9.76
N PHE A 91 2.40 1.94 -10.21
CA PHE A 91 1.75 1.92 -11.53
C PHE A 91 2.77 2.18 -12.66
N PHE A 92 3.94 1.54 -12.58
CA PHE A 92 5.09 1.68 -13.49
C PHE A 92 5.80 3.06 -13.48
N LEU A 93 5.28 4.04 -12.74
CA LEU A 93 5.88 5.39 -12.67
C LEU A 93 7.27 5.39 -12.03
N ASP A 94 7.56 4.46 -11.11
CA ASP A 94 8.88 4.30 -10.49
C ASP A 94 9.96 3.90 -11.52
N TYR A 95 9.53 3.42 -12.68
CA TYR A 95 10.38 2.99 -13.80
C TYR A 95 10.21 3.90 -15.03
N ALA A 96 9.60 5.08 -14.88
CA ALA A 96 9.17 5.90 -16.01
C ALA A 96 10.27 6.22 -17.02
N ASP A 97 11.47 6.55 -16.53
CA ASP A 97 12.60 6.89 -17.40
C ASP A 97 13.20 5.64 -18.05
N LYS A 98 13.28 4.52 -17.31
CA LYS A 98 13.81 3.25 -17.84
C LYS A 98 12.89 2.64 -18.89
N LEU A 99 11.57 2.75 -18.72
CA LEU A 99 10.56 2.30 -19.67
C LEU A 99 10.37 3.29 -20.84
N GLY A 100 11.02 4.46 -20.80
CA GLY A 100 10.81 5.50 -21.81
C GLY A 100 9.35 5.95 -21.92
N LEU A 101 8.65 6.09 -20.78
CA LEU A 101 7.23 6.45 -20.79
C LEU A 101 7.03 7.85 -21.37
N SER A 102 6.09 7.97 -22.30
CA SER A 102 5.68 9.25 -22.86
C SER A 102 5.00 10.13 -21.80
N VAL A 103 4.91 11.44 -22.06
CA VAL A 103 4.21 12.39 -21.19
C VAL A 103 2.75 11.98 -20.99
N GLU A 104 2.10 11.54 -22.05
CA GLU A 104 0.72 11.05 -22.04
C GLU A 104 0.57 9.79 -21.18
N GLN A 105 1.46 8.80 -21.35
CA GLN A 105 1.48 7.59 -20.53
C GLN A 105 1.66 7.94 -19.04
N ARG A 106 2.62 8.81 -18.70
CA ARG A 106 2.87 9.25 -17.32
C ARG A 106 1.63 9.93 -16.71
N SER A 107 0.93 10.75 -17.49
CA SER A 107 -0.30 11.43 -17.05
C SER A 107 -1.42 10.42 -16.79
N SER A 108 -1.69 9.53 -17.75
CA SER A 108 -2.73 8.50 -17.61
C SER A 108 -2.45 7.51 -16.47
N LEU A 109 -1.20 7.08 -16.30
CA LEU A 109 -0.79 6.20 -15.19
C LEU A 109 -0.95 6.89 -13.84
N ASN A 110 -0.60 8.19 -13.74
CA ASN A 110 -0.87 8.97 -12.53
C ASN A 110 -2.37 9.06 -12.23
N ALA A 111 -3.21 9.29 -13.25
CA ALA A 111 -4.66 9.35 -13.06
C ALA A 111 -5.23 8.01 -12.53
N ILE A 112 -4.75 6.87 -13.06
CA ILE A 112 -5.12 5.54 -12.55
C ILE A 112 -4.66 5.37 -11.10
N LYS A 113 -3.40 5.71 -10.79
CA LYS A 113 -2.84 5.64 -9.43
C LYS A 113 -3.67 6.46 -8.44
N GLN A 114 -3.97 7.72 -8.74
CA GLN A 114 -4.75 8.59 -7.86
C GLN A 114 -6.16 8.06 -7.60
N ARG A 115 -6.83 7.55 -8.64
CA ARG A 115 -8.15 6.93 -8.51
C ARG A 115 -8.09 5.68 -7.64
N ALA A 116 -7.10 4.81 -7.86
CA ALA A 116 -6.92 3.59 -7.09
C ALA A 116 -6.64 3.87 -5.60
N LEU A 117 -5.76 4.82 -5.29
CA LEU A 117 -5.45 5.22 -3.92
C LEU A 117 -6.66 5.86 -3.22
N SER A 118 -7.41 6.69 -3.95
CA SER A 118 -8.64 7.30 -3.42
C SER A 118 -9.72 6.24 -3.14
N ALA A 119 -9.91 5.28 -4.05
CA ALA A 119 -10.82 4.16 -3.84
C ALA A 119 -10.39 3.26 -2.67
N GLN A 120 -9.09 2.99 -2.55
CA GLN A 120 -8.53 2.23 -1.44
C GLN A 120 -8.81 2.91 -0.09
N ALA A 121 -8.54 4.22 0.01
CA ALA A 121 -8.79 5.01 1.21
C ALA A 121 -10.29 5.05 1.57
N ALA A 122 -11.17 5.19 0.57
CA ALA A 122 -12.61 5.17 0.79
C ALA A 122 -13.08 3.81 1.33
N THR A 123 -12.63 2.70 0.74
CA THR A 123 -12.98 1.36 1.25
C THR A 123 -12.34 1.07 2.61
N GLN A 124 -11.15 1.59 2.89
CA GLN A 124 -10.50 1.44 4.20
C GLN A 124 -11.32 2.08 5.32
N ARG A 125 -11.94 3.23 5.08
CA ARG A 125 -12.87 3.87 6.04
C ARG A 125 -14.09 2.99 6.30
N LYS A 126 -14.70 2.43 5.24
CA LYS A 126 -15.83 1.50 5.37
C LYS A 126 -15.48 0.25 6.16
N ILE A 127 -14.27 -0.29 5.95
CA ILE A 127 -13.77 -1.43 6.73
C ILE A 127 -13.66 -1.02 8.21
N ALA A 128 -13.05 0.13 8.52
CA ALA A 128 -12.92 0.59 9.90
C ALA A 128 -14.27 0.80 10.59
N GLU A 129 -15.24 1.42 9.91
CA GLU A 129 -16.61 1.59 10.40
C GLU A 129 -17.30 0.23 10.66
N ALA A 130 -17.10 -0.75 9.77
CA ALA A 130 -17.67 -2.09 9.94
C ALA A 130 -17.00 -2.87 11.09
N GLU A 131 -15.70 -2.70 11.30
CA GLU A 131 -14.95 -3.29 12.42
C GLU A 131 -15.39 -2.68 13.77
N GLU A 132 -15.63 -1.37 13.82
CA GLU A 132 -16.20 -0.72 15.00
C GLU A 132 -17.60 -1.26 15.32
N ALA A 133 -18.45 -1.40 14.28
CA ALA A 133 -19.77 -2.01 14.45
C ALA A 133 -19.69 -3.47 14.94
N LEU A 134 -18.72 -4.25 14.44
CA LEU A 134 -18.44 -5.60 14.92
C LEU A 134 -18.05 -5.59 16.40
N TRP A 135 -17.17 -4.67 16.81
CA TRP A 135 -16.78 -4.50 18.21
C TRP A 135 -18.01 -4.27 19.11
N THR A 136 -18.91 -3.36 18.72
CA THR A 136 -20.16 -3.12 19.44
C THR A 136 -21.04 -4.38 19.54
N LEU A 137 -21.21 -5.13 18.45
CA LEU A 137 -22.01 -6.36 18.46
C LEU A 137 -21.44 -7.42 19.42
N THR A 138 -20.12 -7.55 19.46
CA THR A 138 -19.45 -8.51 20.36
C THR A 138 -19.44 -8.09 21.82
N ALA A 139 -19.65 -6.80 22.11
CA ALA A 139 -19.69 -6.25 23.47
C ALA A 139 -21.09 -6.27 24.09
N ALA A 140 -22.12 -6.69 23.37
CA ALA A 140 -23.49 -6.77 23.87
C ALA A 140 -23.62 -7.80 25.02
N GLU A 141 -24.52 -7.57 25.97
CA GLU A 141 -24.78 -8.51 27.09
C GLU A 141 -25.20 -9.90 26.61
N GLN A 142 -25.94 -9.96 25.50
CA GLN A 142 -26.27 -11.20 24.77
C GLN A 142 -25.89 -11.01 23.30
N PRO A 143 -24.68 -11.43 22.88
CA PRO A 143 -24.24 -11.28 21.51
C PRO A 143 -25.08 -12.11 20.54
N ASP A 144 -25.58 -11.47 19.48
CA ASP A 144 -26.28 -12.15 18.38
C ASP A 144 -25.25 -12.73 17.39
N ALA A 145 -25.11 -14.05 17.41
CA ALA A 145 -24.19 -14.78 16.54
C ALA A 145 -24.46 -14.55 15.05
N ALA A 146 -25.72 -14.42 14.63
CA ALA A 146 -26.06 -14.23 13.22
C ALA A 146 -25.68 -12.82 12.75
N ALA A 147 -25.90 -11.80 13.59
CA ALA A 147 -25.48 -10.43 13.31
C ALA A 147 -23.95 -10.31 13.23
N ILE A 148 -23.23 -10.97 14.14
CA ILE A 148 -21.76 -11.04 14.13
C ILE A 148 -21.26 -11.69 12.85
N GLU A 149 -21.78 -12.86 12.49
CA GLU A 149 -21.38 -13.56 11.26
C GLU A 149 -21.62 -12.71 10.02
N SER A 150 -22.80 -12.08 9.94
CA SER A 150 -23.13 -11.18 8.83
C SER A 150 -22.14 -10.02 8.73
N LYS A 151 -21.76 -9.41 9.87
CA LYS A 151 -20.83 -8.28 9.89
C LYS A 151 -19.41 -8.71 9.50
N VAL A 152 -18.95 -9.87 9.95
CA VAL A 152 -17.65 -10.44 9.53
C VAL A 152 -17.63 -10.69 8.01
N ARG A 153 -18.69 -11.28 7.45
CA ARG A 153 -18.80 -11.50 6.00
C ARG A 153 -18.78 -10.19 5.21
N GLU A 154 -19.41 -9.14 5.72
CA GLU A 154 -19.37 -7.81 5.11
C GLU A 154 -17.95 -7.22 5.08
N ILE A 155 -17.23 -7.30 6.20
CA ILE A 155 -15.83 -6.85 6.30
C ILE A 155 -14.94 -7.57 5.28
N GLU A 156 -15.06 -8.90 5.20
CA GLU A 156 -14.26 -9.69 4.26
C GLU A 156 -14.64 -9.43 2.79
N LYS A 157 -15.91 -9.13 2.52
CA LYS A 157 -16.32 -8.64 1.20
C LYS A 157 -15.66 -7.31 0.86
N LEU A 158 -15.68 -6.32 1.77
CA LEU A 158 -15.03 -5.04 1.54
C LEU A 158 -13.52 -5.18 1.30
N ARG A 159 -12.84 -6.04 2.07
CA ARG A 159 -11.41 -6.34 1.91
C ARG A 159 -11.10 -6.99 0.56
N SER A 160 -11.88 -8.00 0.17
CA SER A 160 -11.70 -8.67 -1.12
C SER A 160 -11.98 -7.73 -2.30
N ASP A 161 -13.05 -6.93 -2.23
CA ASP A 161 -13.40 -5.94 -3.25
C ASP A 161 -12.31 -4.85 -3.38
N GLN A 162 -11.74 -4.40 -2.26
CA GLN A 162 -10.60 -3.45 -2.27
C GLN A 162 -9.41 -4.04 -3.03
N ARG A 163 -9.02 -5.29 -2.72
CA ARG A 163 -7.90 -5.98 -3.37
C ARG A 163 -8.15 -6.17 -4.87
N LEU A 164 -9.33 -6.64 -5.24
CA LEU A 164 -9.70 -6.85 -6.64
C LEU A 164 -9.73 -5.54 -7.43
N THR A 165 -10.24 -4.47 -6.83
CA THR A 165 -10.24 -3.13 -7.45
C THR A 165 -8.82 -2.64 -7.71
N PHE A 166 -7.92 -2.82 -6.74
CA PHE A 166 -6.52 -2.45 -6.91
C PHE A 166 -5.82 -3.28 -8.00
N ILE A 167 -6.00 -4.61 -8.00
CA ILE A 167 -5.45 -5.49 -9.04
C ILE A 167 -5.94 -5.08 -10.43
N ARG A 168 -7.24 -4.79 -10.58
CA ARG A 168 -7.81 -4.32 -11.85
C ARG A 168 -7.16 -3.01 -12.29
N ALA A 169 -6.99 -2.04 -11.39
CA ALA A 169 -6.33 -0.77 -11.70
C ALA A 169 -4.88 -0.96 -12.16
N VAL A 170 -4.12 -1.86 -11.52
CA VAL A 170 -2.75 -2.20 -11.96
C VAL A 170 -2.77 -2.85 -13.35
N GLY A 171 -3.74 -3.73 -13.61
CA GLY A 171 -3.95 -4.33 -14.93
C GLY A 171 -4.28 -3.29 -16.01
N ASP A 172 -5.15 -2.32 -15.70
CA ASP A 172 -5.50 -1.23 -16.61
C ASP A 172 -4.29 -0.31 -16.90
N ALA A 173 -3.45 -0.06 -15.90
CA ALA A 173 -2.17 0.63 -16.11
C ALA A 173 -1.23 -0.17 -17.02
N GLY A 174 -1.17 -1.50 -16.86
CA GLY A 174 -0.36 -2.36 -17.74
C GLY A 174 -0.78 -2.30 -19.21
N LYS A 175 -2.07 -2.08 -19.49
CA LYS A 175 -2.61 -1.90 -20.85
C LYS A 175 -2.16 -0.59 -21.53
N LEU A 176 -1.70 0.40 -20.76
CA LEU A 176 -1.16 1.65 -21.30
C LEU A 176 0.29 1.53 -21.78
N LEU A 177 0.98 0.45 -21.40
CA LEU A 177 2.32 0.16 -21.87
C LEU A 177 2.29 -0.39 -23.30
N THR A 178 3.29 -0.05 -24.09
CA THR A 178 3.50 -0.68 -25.40
C THR A 178 3.94 -2.14 -25.24
N ALA A 179 3.83 -2.92 -26.32
CA ALA A 179 4.29 -4.32 -26.30
C ALA A 179 5.77 -4.45 -25.89
N ASP A 180 6.63 -3.53 -26.32
CA ASP A 180 8.05 -3.56 -25.96
C ASP A 180 8.28 -3.13 -24.52
N GLN A 181 7.54 -2.15 -24.01
CA GLN A 181 7.58 -1.79 -22.59
C GLN A 181 7.12 -2.96 -21.70
N GLN A 182 6.10 -3.71 -22.10
CA GLN A 182 5.67 -4.92 -21.39
C GLN A 182 6.76 -6.00 -21.39
N LYS A 183 7.43 -6.25 -22.53
CA LYS A 183 8.57 -7.18 -22.59
C LYS A 183 9.71 -6.73 -21.68
N MET A 184 9.99 -5.42 -21.60
CA MET A 184 10.98 -4.88 -20.66
C MET A 184 10.59 -5.14 -19.21
N VAL A 185 9.32 -4.94 -18.84
CA VAL A 185 8.81 -5.27 -17.50
C VAL A 185 8.96 -6.76 -17.18
N HIS A 186 8.73 -7.62 -18.16
CA HIS A 186 8.91 -9.07 -18.02
C HIS A 186 10.37 -9.54 -18.02
N GLY A 187 11.34 -8.62 -18.20
CA GLY A 187 12.75 -8.98 -18.34
C GLY A 187 13.08 -9.71 -19.64
N LEU A 188 12.15 -9.70 -20.62
CA LEU A 188 12.33 -10.30 -21.95
C LEU A 188 13.08 -9.37 -22.92
N MET A 189 13.20 -8.09 -22.57
CA MET A 189 14.02 -7.12 -23.28
C MET A 189 14.84 -6.29 -22.28
N PRO A 190 16.12 -6.01 -22.57
CA PRO A 190 16.88 -5.10 -21.76
C PRO A 190 16.27 -3.69 -21.83
N MET A 191 16.19 -3.03 -20.68
CA MET A 191 15.84 -1.62 -20.61
C MET A 191 16.95 -0.80 -21.27
N PRO A 192 16.63 0.22 -22.08
CA PRO A 192 17.65 1.11 -22.62
C PRO A 192 18.47 1.70 -21.47
N SER A 193 19.78 1.49 -21.51
CA SER A 193 20.70 2.08 -20.53
C SER A 193 20.88 3.56 -20.88
N ASN A 194 20.48 4.46 -19.99
CA ASN A 194 20.93 5.85 -20.01
C ASN A 194 22.39 5.91 -19.50
N ALA A 195 23.31 5.19 -20.15
CA ALA A 195 24.74 5.39 -19.95
C ALA A 195 25.16 6.59 -20.81
N PRO A 196 25.74 7.65 -20.23
CA PRO A 196 26.34 8.69 -21.04
C PRO A 196 27.47 8.07 -21.86
N MET A 197 27.38 8.17 -23.18
CA MET A 197 28.47 7.83 -24.10
C MET A 197 29.67 8.71 -23.75
N SER A 198 30.61 8.20 -22.96
CA SER A 198 31.92 8.81 -22.81
C SER A 198 32.58 8.77 -24.19
N LYS A 199 32.71 9.95 -24.81
CA LYS A 199 33.48 10.13 -26.04
C LYS A 199 34.87 9.52 -25.85
N PRO A 200 35.36 8.69 -26.80
CA PRO A 200 36.77 8.32 -26.78
C PRO A 200 37.59 9.59 -27.02
N MET A 201 38.40 9.98 -26.04
CA MET A 201 39.47 10.95 -26.25
C MET A 201 40.48 10.32 -27.22
N LYS A 202 40.67 10.98 -28.35
CA LYS A 202 41.78 10.71 -29.27
C LYS A 202 43.06 11.33 -28.72
#